data_AF-A0A561TT25-F1
#
_entry.id   AF-A0A561TT25-F1
#
_cell.length_a   1.000
_cell.length_b   1.000
_cell.length_c   1.000
_cell.angle_alpha   90.00
_cell.angle_beta   90.00
_cell.angle_gamma   90.00
#
_symmetry.space_group_name_H-M   'P 1'
#
loop_
_entity.id
_entity.type
_entity.pdbx_description
1 polymer ?
#
loop_
_entity_poly.entity_id
_entity_poly.type
_entity_poly.pdbx_seq_one_letter_code
_entity_poly.pdbx_strand_id
1 'polypeptide(L)'
;MVRESGAHELYRTGWAVGIDLDLLGGPAAVLAMLPGHRQDGWWLDDVMAQAGVLVDLGRKVLLFFAWEGPSAELRSRAVMFELVRAAWPGWEVRWLYDGAAELRAYVGLDPEYVRCCDSELSLAPFLAPGDEDLDRPAPLGLVVTVGGGRCHVASNCFDHPAREGESLLDRLAQAPEHGVCRLHVNSGIHLDPERRRLGWWTLYSSPEAYRVPELWPGWTVEFWQDEWSRHVGSCNRFSPAPFDAEADVRAAVLAEADERRTEWARYHPGVYLG
;
A
#
# COMPACT_ATOMS: atom_id res chain seq x y z
N MET A 1 -7.48 15.34 3.37
CA MET A 1 -6.94 16.65 3.79
C MET A 1 -6.76 17.54 2.57
N VAL A 2 -7.03 18.83 2.69
CA VAL A 2 -6.77 19.84 1.64
C VAL A 2 -5.86 20.91 2.19
N ARG A 3 -4.91 21.38 1.37
CA ARG A 3 -4.02 22.47 1.72
C ARG A 3 -4.09 23.57 0.66
N GLU A 4 -4.22 24.81 1.13
CA GLU A 4 -4.17 26.00 0.29
C GLU A 4 -3.43 27.12 1.03
N SER A 5 -2.45 27.74 0.36
CA SER A 5 -1.73 28.92 0.89
C SER A 5 -1.16 28.77 2.31
N GLY A 6 -0.77 27.55 2.70
CA GLY A 6 -0.19 27.25 4.01
C GLY A 6 -1.21 26.89 5.10
N ALA A 7 -2.50 27.13 4.87
CA ALA A 7 -3.58 26.60 5.70
C ALA A 7 -3.94 25.17 5.24
N HIS A 8 -4.39 24.33 6.16
CA HIS A 8 -4.87 22.99 5.85
C HIS A 8 -6.21 22.71 6.54
N GLU A 9 -7.01 21.88 5.90
CA GLU A 9 -8.32 21.43 6.38
C GLU A 9 -8.38 19.91 6.37
N LEU A 10 -8.85 19.35 7.49
CA LEU A 10 -8.97 17.92 7.68
C LEU A 10 -10.39 17.44 7.41
N TYR A 11 -10.46 16.30 6.74
CA TYR A 11 -11.69 15.66 6.33
C TYR A 11 -11.56 14.16 6.64
N ARG A 12 -12.62 13.55 7.15
CA ARG A 12 -12.67 12.12 7.48
C ARG A 12 -13.92 11.47 6.93
N THR A 13 -13.73 10.37 6.24
CA THR A 13 -14.78 9.40 5.91
C THR A 13 -14.64 8.19 6.82
N GLY A 14 -15.76 7.49 7.07
CA GLY A 14 -15.76 6.23 7.83
C GLY A 14 -15.32 5.02 7.01
N TRP A 15 -14.99 5.21 5.73
CA TRP A 15 -14.66 4.14 4.78
C TRP A 15 -13.32 4.44 4.10
N ALA A 16 -12.32 3.60 4.32
CA ALA A 16 -11.03 3.69 3.64
C ALA A 16 -11.03 3.00 2.26
N VAL A 17 -11.84 1.95 2.12
CA VAL A 17 -11.94 1.14 0.90
C VAL A 17 -12.45 2.00 -0.27
N GLY A 18 -11.73 1.93 -1.39
CA GLY A 18 -12.07 2.60 -2.64
C GLY A 18 -11.78 4.09 -2.68
N ILE A 19 -11.05 4.65 -1.70
CA ILE A 19 -10.66 6.08 -1.75
C ILE A 19 -9.77 6.38 -2.96
N ASP A 20 -8.99 5.39 -3.40
CA ASP A 20 -8.18 5.47 -4.61
C ASP A 20 -9.05 5.55 -5.86
N LEU A 21 -10.15 4.80 -5.95
CA LEU A 21 -11.13 4.90 -7.04
C LEU A 21 -11.79 6.29 -7.11
N ASP A 22 -12.05 6.92 -5.97
CA ASP A 22 -12.61 8.29 -5.93
C ASP A 22 -11.69 9.31 -6.61
N LEU A 23 -10.36 9.08 -6.58
CA LEU A 23 -9.37 9.93 -7.25
C LEU A 23 -9.55 9.94 -8.77
N LEU A 24 -10.21 8.94 -9.37
CA LEU A 24 -10.45 8.90 -10.81
C LEU A 24 -11.44 9.97 -11.28
N GLY A 25 -12.20 10.59 -10.37
CA GLY A 25 -13.03 11.76 -10.67
C GLY A 25 -12.24 13.05 -10.89
N GLY A 26 -10.94 13.06 -10.58
CA GLY A 26 -10.10 14.25 -10.70
C GLY A 26 -10.31 15.27 -9.56
N PRO A 27 -9.57 16.41 -9.59
CA PRO A 27 -9.52 17.35 -8.48
C PRO A 27 -10.88 17.97 -8.13
N ALA A 28 -11.67 18.36 -9.14
CA ALA A 28 -12.96 19.02 -8.90
C ALA A 28 -13.96 18.07 -8.22
N ALA A 29 -14.06 16.82 -8.70
CA ALA A 29 -14.96 15.83 -8.13
C ALA A 29 -14.57 15.48 -6.70
N VAL A 30 -13.26 15.24 -6.45
CA VAL A 30 -12.78 14.93 -5.09
C VAL A 30 -13.07 16.08 -4.12
N LEU A 31 -12.82 17.33 -4.51
CA LEU A 31 -13.10 18.49 -3.65
C LEU A 31 -14.59 18.65 -3.37
N ALA A 32 -15.46 18.36 -4.33
CA ALA A 32 -16.91 18.45 -4.16
C ALA A 32 -17.46 17.47 -3.11
N MET A 33 -16.75 16.35 -2.85
CA MET A 33 -17.15 15.35 -1.85
C MET A 33 -16.83 15.78 -0.41
N LEU A 34 -15.85 16.67 -0.22
CA LEU A 34 -15.27 16.95 1.10
C LEU A 34 -16.18 17.68 2.10
N PRO A 35 -17.04 18.65 1.74
CA PRO A 35 -17.75 19.47 2.73
C PRO A 35 -18.53 18.67 3.78
N GLY A 36 -19.10 17.52 3.42
CA GLY A 36 -19.84 16.64 4.34
C GLY A 36 -18.96 15.87 5.34
N HIS A 37 -17.64 15.89 5.16
CA HIS A 37 -16.67 15.10 5.91
C HIS A 37 -15.75 15.93 6.80
N ARG A 38 -16.00 17.23 6.95
CA ARG A 38 -15.13 18.13 7.72
C ARG A 38 -14.97 17.63 9.16
N GLN A 39 -13.73 17.66 9.66
CA GLN A 39 -13.41 17.35 11.04
C GLN A 39 -12.47 18.41 11.62
N ASP A 40 -12.55 18.61 12.93
CA ASP A 40 -11.68 19.54 13.64
C ASP A 40 -10.48 18.80 14.25
N GLY A 41 -9.31 18.96 13.63
CA GLY A 41 -7.99 18.76 14.23
C GLY A 41 -7.56 17.34 14.64
N TRP A 42 -8.46 16.35 14.66
CA TRP A 42 -8.18 15.01 15.14
C TRP A 42 -7.77 14.04 14.02
N TRP A 43 -6.62 13.40 14.17
CA TRP A 43 -6.09 12.40 13.24
C TRP A 43 -6.23 10.99 13.81
N LEU A 44 -6.47 10.03 12.93
CA LEU A 44 -6.30 8.61 13.25
C LEU A 44 -4.81 8.29 13.30
N ASP A 45 -4.44 7.37 14.18
CA ASP A 45 -3.10 6.78 14.20
C ASP A 45 -2.85 5.91 12.95
N ASP A 46 -1.61 5.49 12.76
CA ASP A 46 -1.14 4.71 11.61
C ASP A 46 -1.63 3.25 11.58
N VAL A 47 -2.26 2.76 12.65
CA VAL A 47 -2.93 1.46 12.68
C VAL A 47 -4.40 1.59 12.25
N MET A 48 -5.07 2.67 12.64
CA MET A 48 -6.48 2.92 12.34
C MET A 48 -6.69 3.61 10.99
N ALA A 49 -5.71 4.38 10.52
CA ALA A 49 -5.74 5.05 9.22
C ALA A 49 -5.39 4.07 8.09
N GLN A 50 -6.38 3.35 7.58
CA GLN A 50 -6.20 2.39 6.47
C GLN A 50 -5.99 3.07 5.11
N ALA A 51 -6.33 4.35 4.97
CA ALA A 51 -6.05 5.13 3.78
C ALA A 51 -6.05 6.64 4.09
N GLY A 52 -5.44 7.42 3.22
CA GLY A 52 -5.39 8.87 3.38
C GLY A 52 -5.04 9.58 2.08
N VAL A 53 -5.60 10.78 1.91
CA VAL A 53 -5.38 11.65 0.74
C VAL A 53 -5.07 13.07 1.20
N LEU A 54 -4.07 13.68 0.57
CA LEU A 54 -3.75 15.10 0.67
C LEU A 54 -3.76 15.73 -0.72
N VAL A 55 -4.54 16.79 -0.84
CA VAL A 55 -4.64 17.63 -2.04
C VAL A 55 -4.02 19.00 -1.73
N ASP A 56 -2.83 19.28 -2.26
CA ASP A 56 -2.20 20.60 -2.17
C ASP A 56 -2.54 21.42 -3.41
N LEU A 57 -3.51 22.33 -3.26
CA LEU A 57 -4.02 23.17 -4.35
C LEU A 57 -2.98 24.17 -4.84
N GLY A 58 -2.13 24.67 -3.93
CA GLY A 58 -1.12 25.67 -4.26
C GLY A 58 0.03 25.08 -5.07
N ARG A 59 0.46 23.86 -4.75
CA ARG A 59 1.57 23.16 -5.43
C ARG A 59 1.11 22.21 -6.52
N LYS A 60 -0.18 21.93 -6.63
CA LYS A 60 -0.76 20.87 -7.46
C LYS A 60 -0.12 19.51 -7.16
N VAL A 61 -0.15 19.12 -5.89
CA VAL A 61 0.36 17.81 -5.44
C VAL A 61 -0.79 16.99 -4.86
N LEU A 62 -0.92 15.75 -5.34
CA LEU A 62 -1.78 14.71 -4.82
C LEU A 62 -0.91 13.66 -4.14
N LEU A 63 -1.06 13.52 -2.83
CA LEU A 63 -0.42 12.46 -2.05
C LEU A 63 -1.47 11.51 -1.53
N PHE A 64 -1.23 10.21 -1.62
CA PHE A 64 -2.17 9.23 -1.09
C PHE A 64 -1.50 7.92 -0.68
N PHE A 65 -2.19 7.17 0.17
CA PHE A 65 -1.90 5.79 0.50
C PHE A 65 -3.21 5.05 0.78
N ALA A 66 -3.19 3.74 0.64
CA ALA A 66 -4.30 2.84 0.94
C ALA A 66 -3.77 1.44 1.27
N TRP A 67 -4.50 0.72 2.12
CA TRP A 67 -4.21 -0.69 2.43
C TRP A 67 -4.95 -1.65 1.49
N GLU A 68 -6.00 -1.17 0.83
CA GLU A 68 -6.87 -1.94 -0.04
C GLU A 68 -7.22 -1.15 -1.31
N GLY A 69 -7.74 -1.86 -2.30
CA GLY A 69 -8.14 -1.30 -3.60
C GLY A 69 -7.06 -1.44 -4.68
N PRO A 70 -7.37 -1.04 -5.92
CA PRO A 70 -6.50 -1.26 -7.06
C PRO A 70 -5.11 -0.63 -6.95
N SER A 71 -4.94 0.42 -6.14
CA SER A 71 -3.62 1.02 -5.88
C SER A 71 -2.71 0.15 -5.01
N ALA A 72 -3.29 -0.74 -4.19
CA ALA A 72 -2.59 -1.61 -3.26
C ALA A 72 -2.41 -3.06 -3.78
N GLU A 73 -2.81 -3.33 -5.02
CA GLU A 73 -2.77 -4.66 -5.63
C GLU A 73 -1.79 -4.75 -6.80
N LEU A 74 -0.99 -5.81 -6.83
CA LEU A 74 0.06 -5.97 -7.84
C LEU A 74 -0.47 -5.92 -9.28
N ARG A 75 -1.64 -6.53 -9.52
CA ARG A 75 -2.25 -6.64 -10.86
C ARG A 75 -2.66 -5.29 -11.44
N SER A 76 -3.20 -4.41 -10.60
CA SER A 76 -3.89 -3.20 -11.02
C SER A 76 -3.14 -1.92 -10.68
N ARG A 77 -2.13 -1.97 -9.80
CA ARG A 77 -1.38 -0.79 -9.33
C ARG A 77 -0.86 0.09 -10.47
N ALA A 78 -0.16 -0.49 -11.46
CA ALA A 78 0.40 0.30 -12.56
C ALA A 78 -0.70 1.05 -13.34
N VAL A 79 -1.76 0.34 -13.73
CA VAL A 79 -2.93 0.90 -14.43
C VAL A 79 -3.63 1.96 -13.58
N MET A 80 -3.77 1.72 -12.28
CA MET A 80 -4.40 2.65 -11.36
C MET A 80 -3.63 3.98 -11.30
N PHE A 81 -2.31 3.93 -11.18
CA PHE A 81 -1.48 5.14 -11.19
C PHE A 81 -1.54 5.90 -12.52
N GLU A 82 -1.63 5.20 -13.64
CA GLU A 82 -1.85 5.85 -14.94
C GLU A 82 -3.20 6.56 -15.01
N LEU A 83 -4.26 5.90 -14.59
CA LEU A 83 -5.61 6.47 -14.58
C LEU A 83 -5.71 7.69 -13.66
N VAL A 84 -5.13 7.64 -12.46
CA VAL A 84 -5.09 8.80 -11.55
C VAL A 84 -4.31 9.96 -12.18
N ARG A 85 -3.13 9.71 -12.76
CA ARG A 85 -2.36 10.78 -13.43
C ARG A 85 -3.11 11.40 -14.60
N ALA A 86 -3.89 10.61 -15.35
CA ALA A 86 -4.73 11.11 -16.42
C ALA A 86 -5.89 11.98 -15.89
N ALA A 87 -6.50 11.60 -14.76
CA ALA A 87 -7.57 12.36 -14.12
C ALA A 87 -7.09 13.64 -13.40
N TRP A 88 -5.79 13.74 -13.11
CA TRP A 88 -5.17 14.87 -12.42
C TRP A 88 -4.13 15.59 -13.30
N PRO A 89 -4.55 16.20 -14.42
CA PRO A 89 -3.62 16.80 -15.38
C PRO A 89 -2.84 17.98 -14.79
N GLY A 90 -1.52 17.94 -14.93
CA GLY A 90 -0.62 18.97 -14.41
C GLY A 90 -0.44 18.93 -12.89
N TRP A 91 -0.86 17.86 -12.24
CA TRP A 91 -0.56 17.57 -10.84
C TRP A 91 0.57 16.56 -10.73
N GLU A 92 1.33 16.67 -9.65
CA GLU A 92 2.23 15.64 -9.20
C GLU A 92 1.46 14.62 -8.34
N VAL A 93 1.55 13.34 -8.69
CA VAL A 93 0.87 12.24 -7.99
C VAL A 93 1.90 11.33 -7.34
N ARG A 94 1.83 11.14 -6.02
CA ARG A 94 2.77 10.30 -5.26
C ARG A 94 2.07 9.38 -4.25
N TRP A 95 2.62 8.18 -4.11
CA TRP A 95 2.31 7.26 -3.01
C TRP A 95 3.06 7.66 -1.74
N LEU A 96 2.49 7.37 -0.57
CA LEU A 96 3.15 7.55 0.73
C LEU A 96 3.35 6.21 1.42
N TYR A 97 4.61 5.88 1.70
CA TYR A 97 4.93 4.61 2.34
C TYR A 97 4.80 4.69 3.86
N ASP A 98 5.09 5.85 4.47
CA ASP A 98 4.89 6.09 5.91
C ASP A 98 3.49 6.65 6.23
N GLY A 99 2.55 6.47 5.30
CA GLY A 99 1.11 6.70 5.49
C GLY A 99 0.77 8.08 6.07
N ALA A 100 0.00 8.08 7.16
CA ALA A 100 -0.48 9.30 7.80
C ALA A 100 0.63 10.20 8.35
N ALA A 101 1.77 9.64 8.76
CA ALA A 101 2.89 10.40 9.28
C ALA A 101 3.54 11.26 8.19
N GLU A 102 3.69 10.71 6.98
CA GLU A 102 4.17 11.45 5.80
C GLU A 102 3.21 12.59 5.41
N LEU A 103 1.88 12.38 5.52
CA LEU A 103 0.88 13.44 5.29
C LEU A 103 1.08 14.61 6.26
N ARG A 104 1.33 14.31 7.55
CA ARG A 104 1.55 15.32 8.59
C ARG A 104 2.86 16.07 8.39
N ALA A 105 3.94 15.34 8.13
CA ALA A 105 5.24 15.93 7.83
C ALA A 105 5.14 16.89 6.64
N TYR A 106 4.39 16.54 5.59
CA TYR A 106 4.21 17.40 4.41
C TYR A 106 3.58 18.77 4.74
N VAL A 107 2.64 18.81 5.68
CA VAL A 107 1.99 20.07 6.12
C VAL A 107 2.74 20.78 7.25
N GLY A 108 3.92 20.29 7.64
CA GLY A 108 4.73 20.87 8.71
C GLY A 108 4.23 20.54 10.12
N LEU A 109 3.43 19.48 10.27
CA LEU A 109 2.99 18.95 11.56
C LEU A 109 3.92 17.81 12.01
N ASP A 110 3.96 17.58 13.31
CA ASP A 110 4.73 16.49 13.91
C ASP A 110 4.19 15.11 13.46
N PRO A 111 4.99 14.29 12.76
CA PRO A 111 4.59 12.94 12.35
C PRO A 111 4.38 11.99 13.54
N GLU A 112 5.01 12.23 14.69
CA GLU A 112 4.92 11.32 15.84
C GLU A 112 3.52 11.27 16.47
N TYR A 113 2.70 12.31 16.23
CA TYR A 113 1.32 12.38 16.73
C TYR A 113 0.41 11.23 16.26
N VAL A 114 0.67 10.65 15.09
CA VAL A 114 -0.14 9.55 14.54
C VAL A 114 0.50 8.20 14.75
N ARG A 115 1.59 8.10 15.52
CA ARG A 115 2.19 6.80 15.82
C ARG A 115 1.39 6.08 16.87
N CYS A 116 1.02 4.84 16.58
CA CYS A 116 0.46 3.98 17.60
C CYS A 116 1.58 3.50 18.56
N CYS A 117 1.69 4.12 19.72
CA CYS A 117 2.71 3.77 20.73
C CYS A 117 2.51 2.38 21.38
N ASP A 118 1.30 1.82 21.29
CA ASP A 118 0.89 0.60 21.99
C ASP A 118 0.68 -0.60 21.04
N SER A 119 1.13 -0.52 19.79
CA SER A 119 0.97 -1.61 18.83
C SER A 119 2.04 -2.69 19.04
N GLU A 120 1.62 -3.87 19.50
CA GLU A 120 2.48 -5.06 19.46
C GLU A 120 2.66 -5.55 18.02
N LEU A 121 3.85 -6.09 17.71
CA LEU A 121 4.13 -6.67 16.40
C LEU A 121 3.26 -7.91 16.17
N SER A 122 2.41 -7.86 15.14
CA SER A 122 1.58 -8.99 14.75
C SER A 122 2.29 -9.86 13.72
N LEU A 123 2.62 -11.09 14.09
CA LEU A 123 3.40 -12.00 13.24
C LEU A 123 2.52 -12.65 12.15
N ALA A 124 2.92 -12.48 10.90
CA ALA A 124 2.28 -13.15 9.77
C ALA A 124 2.50 -14.67 9.79
N PRO A 125 1.45 -15.53 9.75
CA PRO A 125 1.61 -16.97 9.61
C PRO A 125 2.16 -17.32 8.21
N PHE A 126 3.03 -18.32 8.16
CA PHE A 126 3.46 -18.91 6.89
C PHE A 126 2.44 -19.92 6.39
N LEU A 127 2.07 -19.81 5.13
CA LEU A 127 1.02 -20.58 4.47
C LEU A 127 1.63 -21.80 3.76
N ALA A 128 0.97 -22.95 3.88
CA ALA A 128 1.39 -24.15 3.19
C ALA A 128 1.06 -24.06 1.68
N PRO A 129 1.76 -24.80 0.80
CA PRO A 129 1.29 -24.97 -0.57
C PRO A 129 -0.13 -25.58 -0.59
N GLY A 130 -1.06 -24.94 -1.29
CA GLY A 130 -2.47 -25.37 -1.36
C GLY A 130 -3.35 -24.90 -0.21
N ASP A 131 -2.88 -23.95 0.60
CA ASP A 131 -3.70 -23.24 1.58
C ASP A 131 -4.81 -22.42 0.88
N GLU A 132 -6.02 -22.41 1.43
CA GLU A 132 -7.20 -21.75 0.83
C GLU A 132 -7.01 -20.22 0.68
N ASP A 133 -6.19 -19.61 1.54
CA ASP A 133 -5.86 -18.18 1.47
C ASP A 133 -5.12 -17.82 0.17
N LEU A 134 -4.54 -18.82 -0.51
CA LEU A 134 -3.78 -18.68 -1.76
C LEU A 134 -4.62 -18.94 -3.02
N ASP A 135 -5.85 -19.46 -2.90
CA ASP A 135 -6.67 -19.90 -4.04
C ASP A 135 -7.30 -18.73 -4.82
N ARG A 136 -7.27 -17.54 -4.23
CA ARG A 136 -7.86 -16.33 -4.82
C ARG A 136 -6.93 -15.67 -5.85
N PRO A 137 -7.46 -15.00 -6.89
CA PRO A 137 -6.66 -14.47 -8.00
C PRO A 137 -5.58 -13.45 -7.62
N ALA A 138 -5.81 -12.70 -6.54
CA ALA A 138 -4.87 -11.76 -5.93
C ALA A 138 -4.84 -12.03 -4.41
N PRO A 139 -4.04 -13.00 -3.95
CA PRO A 139 -3.94 -13.27 -2.53
C PRO A 139 -3.22 -12.12 -1.83
N LEU A 140 -3.70 -11.73 -0.64
CA LEU A 140 -2.99 -10.90 0.34
C LEU A 140 -1.88 -11.78 0.92
N GLY A 141 -0.94 -12.14 0.07
CA GLY A 141 0.25 -12.89 0.41
C GLY A 141 1.46 -11.99 0.36
N LEU A 142 2.49 -12.44 1.08
CA LEU A 142 3.84 -11.92 1.04
C LEU A 142 4.77 -13.06 0.66
N VAL A 143 5.71 -12.81 -0.25
CA VAL A 143 6.73 -13.80 -0.63
C VAL A 143 8.05 -13.54 0.09
N VAL A 144 8.61 -14.56 0.73
CA VAL A 144 9.97 -14.51 1.30
C VAL A 144 10.87 -15.47 0.54
N THR A 145 11.95 -14.97 -0.05
CA THR A 145 12.98 -15.81 -0.67
C THR A 145 14.27 -15.75 0.14
N VAL A 146 14.96 -16.88 0.25
CA VAL A 146 16.22 -16.99 1.00
C VAL A 146 17.31 -17.58 0.12
N GLY A 147 18.35 -16.79 -0.12
CA GLY A 147 19.39 -17.06 -1.11
C GLY A 147 18.79 -17.33 -2.48
N GLY A 148 19.42 -18.22 -3.26
CA GLY A 148 18.85 -18.72 -4.52
C GLY A 148 17.96 -19.96 -4.37
N GLY A 149 17.75 -20.44 -3.14
CA GLY A 149 17.31 -21.80 -2.89
C GLY A 149 15.87 -21.97 -2.43
N ARG A 150 15.41 -21.10 -1.52
CA ARG A 150 14.16 -21.31 -0.78
C ARG A 150 13.16 -20.20 -1.05
N CYS A 151 11.88 -20.58 -1.04
CA CYS A 151 10.75 -19.67 -1.13
C CYS A 151 9.73 -20.02 -0.06
N HIS A 152 9.14 -19.03 0.56
CA HIS A 152 8.06 -19.16 1.52
C HIS A 152 6.98 -18.13 1.22
N VAL A 153 5.75 -18.41 1.59
CA VAL A 153 4.63 -17.46 1.45
C VAL A 153 4.00 -17.28 2.82
N ALA A 154 3.78 -16.03 3.21
CA ALA A 154 3.09 -15.66 4.45
C ALA A 154 1.81 -14.89 4.14
N SER A 155 0.88 -14.87 5.09
CA SER A 155 -0.29 -14.00 4.99
C SER A 155 0.11 -12.54 5.21
N ASN A 156 -0.46 -11.63 4.43
CA ASN A 156 -0.10 -10.22 4.39
C ASN A 156 -1.12 -9.33 5.11
N CYS A 157 -2.04 -9.92 5.88
CA CYS A 157 -2.99 -9.20 6.73
C CYS A 157 -2.41 -8.78 8.10
N PHE A 158 -1.09 -8.94 8.26
CA PHE A 158 -0.36 -8.67 9.49
C PHE A 158 0.82 -7.72 9.20
N ASP A 159 1.61 -7.42 10.22
CA ASP A 159 2.80 -6.61 10.03
C ASP A 159 3.77 -7.27 9.04
N HIS A 160 4.46 -6.42 8.30
CA HIS A 160 5.45 -6.87 7.33
C HIS A 160 6.58 -7.63 8.07
N PRO A 161 6.87 -8.91 7.75
CA PRO A 161 7.84 -9.76 8.46
C PRO A 161 9.27 -9.20 8.54
N ALA A 162 9.63 -8.24 7.69
CA ALA A 162 10.90 -7.53 7.83
C ALA A 162 11.04 -6.82 9.19
N ARG A 163 9.91 -6.46 9.84
CA ARG A 163 9.85 -5.89 11.20
C ARG A 163 10.14 -6.90 12.31
N GLU A 164 10.23 -8.19 12.00
CA GLU A 164 10.63 -9.19 13.00
C GLU A 164 12.13 -9.16 13.28
N GLY A 165 12.94 -8.54 12.41
CA GLY A 165 14.39 -8.60 12.55
C GLY A 165 14.93 -10.00 12.30
N GLU A 166 16.11 -10.30 12.85
CA GLU A 166 16.80 -11.58 12.64
C GLU A 166 16.00 -12.81 13.11
N SER A 167 15.03 -12.67 14.03
CA SER A 167 14.18 -13.80 14.45
C SER A 167 13.30 -14.35 13.34
N LEU A 168 13.11 -13.61 12.25
CA LEU A 168 12.47 -14.12 11.03
C LEU A 168 13.22 -15.36 10.49
N LEU A 169 14.55 -15.41 10.61
CA LEU A 169 15.35 -16.53 10.10
C LEU A 169 15.03 -17.85 10.80
N ASP A 170 14.78 -17.79 12.11
CA ASP A 170 14.40 -18.96 12.91
C ASP A 170 13.01 -19.47 12.51
N ARG A 171 12.06 -18.57 12.24
CA ARG A 171 10.73 -18.94 11.76
C ARG A 171 10.78 -19.56 10.36
N LEU A 172 11.59 -18.99 9.47
CA LEU A 172 11.79 -19.52 8.11
C LEU A 172 12.40 -20.93 8.13
N ALA A 173 13.19 -21.29 9.14
CA ALA A 173 13.74 -22.64 9.28
C ALA A 173 12.66 -23.71 9.52
N GLN A 174 11.48 -23.33 10.02
CA GLN A 174 10.35 -24.22 10.29
C GLN A 174 9.17 -23.98 9.35
N ALA A 175 9.23 -22.96 8.50
CA ALA A 175 8.15 -22.56 7.63
C ALA A 175 7.95 -23.55 6.46
N PRO A 176 6.71 -23.75 5.98
CA PRO A 176 6.44 -24.48 4.75
C PRO A 176 7.24 -23.91 3.57
N GLU A 177 7.91 -24.79 2.83
CA GLU A 177 8.66 -24.40 1.64
C GLU A 177 7.76 -24.43 0.41
N HIS A 178 7.86 -23.37 -0.39
CA HIS A 178 7.30 -23.26 -1.72
C HIS A 178 8.40 -23.47 -2.77
N GLY A 179 8.04 -24.04 -3.91
CA GLY A 179 8.97 -24.23 -5.02
C GLY A 179 9.34 -22.89 -5.67
N VAL A 180 8.51 -22.43 -6.60
CA VAL A 180 8.61 -21.09 -7.20
C VAL A 180 7.28 -20.40 -6.96
N CYS A 181 7.30 -19.23 -6.32
CA CYS A 181 6.10 -18.44 -6.12
C CYS A 181 5.71 -17.74 -7.43
N ARG A 182 4.53 -18.08 -7.93
CA ARG A 182 3.91 -17.47 -9.13
C ARG A 182 2.69 -16.59 -8.81
N LEU A 183 2.42 -16.37 -7.53
CA LEU A 183 1.29 -15.60 -7.05
C LEU A 183 1.53 -14.09 -7.29
N HIS A 184 0.43 -13.35 -7.48
CA HIS A 184 0.43 -11.89 -7.50
C HIS A 184 0.33 -11.35 -6.06
N VAL A 185 1.38 -11.57 -5.29
CA VAL A 185 1.52 -11.06 -3.90
C VAL A 185 1.73 -9.55 -3.87
N ASN A 186 1.38 -8.91 -2.75
CA ASN A 186 1.43 -7.45 -2.60
C ASN A 186 2.63 -6.95 -1.78
N SER A 187 3.53 -7.85 -1.39
CA SER A 187 4.76 -7.51 -0.70
C SER A 187 5.76 -8.66 -0.80
N GLY A 188 7.01 -8.40 -0.46
CA GLY A 188 8.02 -9.44 -0.44
C GLY A 188 9.34 -9.07 0.22
N ILE A 189 10.09 -10.10 0.56
CA ILE A 189 11.43 -10.03 1.15
C ILE A 189 12.35 -10.96 0.39
N HIS A 190 13.52 -10.47 0.02
CA HIS A 190 14.65 -11.28 -0.42
C HIS A 190 15.77 -11.20 0.62
N LEU A 191 16.14 -12.35 1.20
CA LEU A 191 17.21 -12.50 2.17
C LEU A 191 18.42 -13.19 1.51
N ASP A 192 19.61 -12.61 1.65
CA ASP A 192 20.89 -13.26 1.36
C ASP A 192 21.68 -13.37 2.67
N PRO A 193 21.55 -14.48 3.43
CA PRO A 193 22.28 -14.67 4.68
C PRO A 193 23.80 -14.76 4.51
N GLU A 194 24.30 -15.20 3.36
CA GLU A 194 25.74 -15.31 3.11
C GLU A 194 26.39 -13.92 3.04
N ARG A 195 25.70 -12.96 2.40
CA ARG A 195 26.14 -11.57 2.28
C ARG A 195 25.55 -10.64 3.33
N ARG A 196 24.66 -11.15 4.20
CA ARG A 196 23.84 -10.37 5.14
C ARG A 196 23.14 -9.21 4.45
N ARG A 197 22.39 -9.51 3.39
CA ARG A 197 21.58 -8.52 2.67
C ARG A 197 20.10 -8.84 2.79
N LEU A 198 19.30 -7.80 2.99
CA LEU A 198 17.86 -7.87 2.99
C LEU A 198 17.32 -6.79 2.07
N GLY A 199 16.59 -7.20 1.06
CA GLY A 199 15.78 -6.33 0.24
C GLY A 199 14.31 -6.60 0.48
N TRP A 200 13.49 -5.56 0.65
CA TRP A 200 12.06 -5.76 0.88
C TRP A 200 11.22 -4.69 0.19
N TRP A 201 10.00 -5.05 -0.18
CA TRP A 201 9.07 -4.19 -0.91
C TRP A 201 7.65 -4.46 -0.44
N THR A 202 6.77 -3.47 -0.59
CA THR A 202 5.35 -3.55 -0.24
C THR A 202 4.55 -2.59 -1.11
N LEU A 203 3.32 -2.98 -1.47
CA LEU A 203 2.39 -2.10 -2.18
C LEU A 203 1.53 -1.28 -1.22
N TYR A 204 1.58 -1.58 0.09
CA TYR A 204 0.88 -0.85 1.14
C TYR A 204 1.70 0.32 1.68
N SER A 205 1.09 1.12 2.55
CA SER A 205 1.90 1.89 3.50
C SER A 205 2.52 0.93 4.53
N SER A 206 3.80 1.11 4.82
CA SER A 206 4.49 0.46 5.93
C SER A 206 5.05 1.56 6.85
N PRO A 207 4.27 1.95 7.88
CA PRO A 207 4.69 2.95 8.84
C PRO A 207 6.08 2.61 9.41
N GLU A 208 6.93 3.62 9.55
CA GLU A 208 8.29 3.48 10.08
C GLU A 208 9.19 2.50 9.30
N ALA A 209 9.01 2.36 7.98
CA ALA A 209 9.91 1.55 7.14
C ALA A 209 11.41 1.86 7.36
N TYR A 210 11.75 3.10 7.72
CA TYR A 210 13.11 3.55 8.04
C TYR A 210 13.71 2.94 9.31
N ARG A 211 12.90 2.33 10.20
CA ARG A 211 13.34 1.62 11.42
C ARG A 211 13.79 0.19 11.14
N VAL A 212 13.35 -0.41 10.04
CA VAL A 212 13.66 -1.82 9.72
C VAL A 212 15.17 -2.12 9.74
N PRO A 213 16.08 -1.26 9.25
CA PRO A 213 17.53 -1.49 9.37
C PRO A 213 18.03 -1.67 10.82
N GLU A 214 17.39 -1.04 11.81
CA GLU A 214 17.77 -1.16 13.23
C GLU A 214 17.50 -2.57 13.79
N LEU A 215 16.57 -3.30 13.18
CA LEU A 215 16.13 -4.65 13.58
C LEU A 215 17.01 -5.76 12.99
N TRP A 216 17.91 -5.41 12.06
CA TRP A 216 18.81 -6.34 11.36
C TRP A 216 20.28 -5.94 11.55
N PRO A 217 20.82 -6.07 12.77
CA PRO A 217 22.16 -5.59 13.09
C PRO A 217 23.24 -6.27 12.22
N GLY A 218 24.04 -5.46 11.53
CA GLY A 218 25.11 -5.96 10.66
C GLY A 218 24.64 -6.50 9.30
N TRP A 219 23.37 -6.28 8.93
CA TRP A 219 22.86 -6.49 7.58
C TRP A 219 22.85 -5.19 6.79
N THR A 220 22.97 -5.30 5.47
CA THR A 220 22.58 -4.24 4.54
C THR A 220 21.10 -4.39 4.25
N VAL A 221 20.29 -3.47 4.76
CA VAL A 221 18.83 -3.45 4.57
C VAL A 221 18.47 -2.37 3.55
N GLU A 222 17.76 -2.78 2.50
CA GLU A 222 17.26 -1.88 1.46
C GLU A 222 15.73 -1.98 1.36
N PHE A 223 15.05 -0.85 1.53
CA PHE A 223 13.63 -0.74 1.23
C PHE A 223 13.45 -0.38 -0.24
N TRP A 224 12.87 -1.29 -1.01
CA TRP A 224 12.65 -1.20 -2.45
C TRP A 224 11.27 -0.63 -2.81
N GLN A 225 10.51 -0.12 -1.84
CA GLN A 225 9.20 0.49 -2.11
C GLN A 225 8.26 -0.50 -2.83
N ASP A 226 7.79 -0.19 -4.04
CA ASP A 226 6.96 -1.06 -4.88
C ASP A 226 7.74 -1.71 -6.04
N GLU A 227 9.07 -1.68 -6.01
CA GLU A 227 9.94 -2.28 -7.03
C GLU A 227 10.05 -3.81 -6.91
N TRP A 228 8.91 -4.51 -6.96
CA TRP A 228 8.85 -5.98 -6.90
C TRP A 228 9.68 -6.67 -8.01
N SER A 229 9.89 -5.99 -9.15
CA SER A 229 10.75 -6.47 -10.25
C SER A 229 12.21 -6.63 -9.82
N ARG A 230 12.67 -5.85 -8.83
CA ARG A 230 13.99 -6.01 -8.22
C ARG A 230 14.11 -7.32 -7.44
N HIS A 231 13.03 -7.78 -6.80
CA HIS A 231 12.98 -9.09 -6.16
C HIS A 231 13.09 -10.20 -7.21
N VAL A 232 12.33 -10.11 -8.31
CA VAL A 232 12.43 -11.05 -9.45
C VAL A 232 13.86 -11.07 -10.02
N GLY A 233 14.53 -9.92 -10.12
CA GLY A 233 15.91 -9.85 -10.57
C GLY A 233 16.93 -10.44 -9.59
N SER A 234 16.58 -10.54 -8.30
CA SER A 234 17.48 -11.00 -7.24
C SER A 234 17.45 -12.52 -7.01
N CYS A 235 16.41 -13.22 -7.46
CA CYS A 235 16.28 -14.67 -7.29
C CYS A 235 15.45 -15.32 -8.40
N ASN A 236 15.59 -16.63 -8.60
CA ASN A 236 14.76 -17.41 -9.54
C ASN A 236 13.51 -18.03 -8.90
N ARG A 237 13.25 -17.72 -7.62
CA ARG A 237 12.19 -18.34 -6.81
C ARG A 237 10.92 -17.50 -6.70
N PHE A 238 10.99 -16.23 -7.09
CA PHE A 238 9.82 -15.37 -7.23
C PHE A 238 9.66 -14.98 -8.69
N SER A 239 8.56 -15.40 -9.30
CA SER A 239 8.24 -15.14 -10.70
C SER A 239 6.71 -15.07 -10.83
N PRO A 240 6.08 -13.94 -10.51
CA PRO A 240 4.64 -13.75 -10.68
C PRO A 240 4.16 -14.25 -12.05
N ALA A 241 2.96 -14.84 -12.08
CA ALA A 241 2.34 -15.22 -13.34
C ALA A 241 2.18 -13.98 -14.25
N PRO A 242 2.15 -14.15 -15.59
CA PRO A 242 1.82 -13.04 -16.48
C PRO A 242 0.52 -12.37 -16.05
N PHE A 243 0.49 -11.04 -16.13
CA PHE A 243 -0.71 -10.26 -15.89
C PHE A 243 -1.70 -10.43 -17.04
N ASP A 244 -2.97 -10.16 -16.76
CA ASP A 244 -4.00 -10.03 -17.78
C ASP A 244 -3.66 -8.87 -18.73
N ALA A 245 -4.35 -8.79 -19.87
CA ALA A 245 -4.12 -7.68 -20.79
C ALA A 245 -4.44 -6.35 -20.08
N GLU A 246 -3.58 -5.35 -20.26
CA GLU A 246 -3.73 -4.04 -19.61
C GLU A 246 -5.12 -3.42 -19.86
N ALA A 247 -5.67 -3.61 -21.05
CA ALA A 247 -7.01 -3.15 -21.41
C ALA A 247 -8.11 -3.77 -20.53
N ASP A 248 -7.98 -5.04 -20.17
CA ASP A 248 -8.94 -5.75 -19.34
C ASP A 248 -8.85 -5.26 -17.89
N VAL A 249 -7.62 -5.11 -17.38
CA VAL A 249 -7.37 -4.54 -16.04
C VAL A 249 -7.91 -3.12 -15.95
N ARG A 250 -7.66 -2.29 -16.98
CA ARG A 250 -8.17 -0.92 -17.07
C ARG A 250 -9.70 -0.89 -17.08
N ALA A 251 -10.34 -1.75 -17.87
CA ALA A 251 -11.78 -1.84 -17.91
C ALA A 251 -12.37 -2.25 -16.55
N ALA A 252 -11.75 -3.21 -15.85
CA ALA A 252 -12.19 -3.65 -14.52
C ALA A 252 -12.10 -2.51 -13.49
N VAL A 253 -10.97 -1.80 -13.41
CA VAL A 253 -10.79 -0.66 -12.48
C VAL A 253 -11.80 0.46 -12.77
N LEU A 254 -12.07 0.77 -14.04
CA LEU A 254 -13.05 1.79 -14.41
C LEU A 254 -14.48 1.37 -14.06
N ALA A 255 -14.83 0.10 -14.27
CA ALA A 255 -16.14 -0.45 -13.89
C ALA A 255 -16.36 -0.37 -12.38
N GLU A 256 -15.36 -0.75 -11.57
CA GLU A 256 -15.41 -0.64 -10.11
C GLU A 256 -15.59 0.81 -9.65
N ALA A 257 -14.89 1.75 -10.30
CA ALA A 257 -15.05 3.18 -10.03
C ALA A 257 -16.45 3.70 -10.39
N ASP A 258 -17.05 3.23 -11.49
CA ASP A 258 -18.42 3.59 -11.88
C ASP A 258 -19.48 3.05 -10.92
N GLU A 259 -19.33 1.79 -10.49
CA GLU A 259 -20.19 1.17 -9.49
C GLU A 259 -20.16 1.96 -8.18
N ARG A 260 -18.95 2.29 -7.71
CA ARG A 260 -18.76 3.11 -6.52
C ARG A 260 -19.39 4.49 -6.63
N ARG A 261 -19.18 5.19 -7.75
CA ARG A 261 -19.83 6.50 -8.00
C ARG A 261 -21.34 6.39 -7.95
N THR A 262 -21.89 5.34 -8.55
CA THR A 262 -23.34 5.07 -8.57
C THR A 262 -23.88 4.82 -7.17
N GLU A 263 -23.16 4.02 -6.36
CA GLU A 263 -23.52 3.77 -4.98
C GLU A 263 -23.47 5.07 -4.15
N TRP A 264 -22.42 5.85 -4.31
CA TRP A 264 -22.28 7.12 -3.59
C TRP A 264 -23.38 8.12 -3.94
N ALA A 265 -23.77 8.21 -5.22
CA ALA A 265 -24.88 9.04 -5.68
C ALA A 265 -26.24 8.60 -5.11
N ARG A 266 -26.45 7.30 -4.82
CA ARG A 266 -27.67 6.80 -4.16
C ARG A 266 -27.76 7.25 -2.71
N TYR A 267 -26.63 7.27 -2.00
CA TYR A 267 -26.60 7.66 -0.58
C TYR A 267 -26.47 9.18 -0.36
N HIS A 268 -26.01 9.92 -1.37
CA HIS A 268 -25.82 11.38 -1.32
C HIS A 268 -26.43 12.08 -2.55
N PRO A 269 -27.77 12.07 -2.71
CA PRO A 269 -28.44 12.71 -3.84
C PRO A 269 -28.27 14.24 -3.76
N GLY A 270 -27.26 14.77 -4.45
CA GLY A 270 -26.97 16.21 -4.48
C GLY A 270 -25.55 16.62 -4.89
N VAL A 271 -24.59 15.69 -4.91
CA VAL A 271 -23.16 16.04 -5.10
C VAL A 271 -22.67 15.95 -6.56
N TYR A 272 -23.42 15.31 -7.47
CA TYR A 272 -23.07 15.21 -8.90
C TYR A 272 -23.94 16.06 -9.85
N LEU A 273 -24.61 17.09 -9.32
CA LEU A 273 -25.30 18.10 -10.14
C LEU A 273 -24.47 19.39 -10.15
N GLY A 274 -23.39 19.41 -10.93
CA GLY A 274 -22.51 20.57 -11.11
C GLY A 274 -21.56 20.40 -12.27
#